data_AF-A0A1J5P1W8-F1
#
_entry.id   AF-A0A1J5P1W8-F1
#
_cell.length_a   1.000
_cell.length_b   1.000
_cell.length_c   1.000
_cell.angle_alpha   90.00
_cell.angle_beta   90.00
_cell.angle_gamma   90.00
#
_symmetry.space_group_name_H-M   'P 1'
#
loop_
_entity.id
_entity.type
_entity.pdbx_description
1 polymer ?
#
loop_
_entity_poly.entity_id
_entity_poly.type
_entity_poly.pdbx_seq_one_letter_code
_entity_poly.pdbx_strand_id
1 'polypeptide(L)' 'MSVAQTPDWEPKIVAFCCNWCAYAGADLAGLNRLQYPANVRVIRVPCSGRINPQFVLRAFQRGADGVLVSG' A
#
# COMPACT_ATOMS: atom_id res chain seq x y z
N MET A 1 3.79 -14.68 10.65
CA MET A 1 4.25 -13.30 10.94
C MET A 1 3.11 -12.56 11.62
N SER A 2 2.96 -12.74 12.94
CA SER A 2 1.94 -12.06 13.74
C SER A 2 2.52 -10.75 14.26
N VAL A 3 2.07 -9.62 13.70
CA VAL A 3 2.38 -8.29 14.26
C VAL A 3 1.77 -8.23 15.65
N ALA A 4 2.57 -7.83 16.65
CA ALA A 4 2.10 -7.64 18.02
C ALA A 4 1.00 -6.58 18.04
N GLN A 5 -0.22 -6.96 18.44
CA GLN A 5 -1.35 -6.05 18.54
C GLN A 5 -1.22 -5.25 19.85
N THR A 6 -0.66 -4.05 19.76
CA THR A 6 -0.78 -3.04 20.82
C THR A 6 -2.16 -2.39 20.68
N PRO A 7 -2.97 -2.27 21.74
CA PRO A 7 -4.41 -1.95 21.64
C PRO A 7 -4.77 -0.61 20.97
N ASP A 8 -3.83 0.34 20.82
CA ASP A 8 -4.06 1.68 20.25
C ASP A 8 -3.23 1.99 18.99
N TRP A 9 -2.55 1.00 18.40
CA TRP A 9 -1.67 1.24 17.24
C TRP A 9 -2.33 0.83 15.91
N GLU A 10 -2.49 1.78 14.99
CA GLU A 10 -2.98 1.52 13.64
C GLU A 10 -1.82 1.61 12.62
N PRO A 11 -1.48 0.50 11.92
CA PRO A 11 -0.32 0.46 11.02
C PRO A 11 -0.53 1.37 9.82
N LYS A 12 0.41 2.28 9.55
CA LYS A 12 0.41 3.13 8.35
C LYS A 12 1.05 2.38 7.19
N ILE A 13 0.23 1.94 6.23
CA ILE A 13 0.70 1.19 5.07
C ILE A 13 0.69 2.09 3.83
N VAL A 14 1.80 2.15 3.12
CA VAL A 14 1.91 2.82 1.81
C VAL A 14 1.93 1.76 0.72
N ALA A 15 0.98 1.80 -0.21
CA ALA A 15 0.87 0.86 -1.31
C ALA A 15 1.21 1.53 -2.64
N PHE A 16 2.27 1.08 -3.30
CA PHE A 16 2.57 1.46 -4.67
C PHE A 16 1.85 0.51 -5.62
N CYS A 17 0.86 1.02 -6.34
CA CYS A 17 0.05 0.24 -7.27
C CYS A 17 0.33 0.70 -8.71
N CYS A 18 0.65 -0.27 -9.58
CA CYS A 18 0.74 0.01 -11.00
C CYS A 18 -0.63 0.44 -11.57
N ASN A 19 -0.60 1.30 -12.59
CA ASN A 19 -1.80 1.83 -13.20
C ASN A 19 -2.65 0.76 -13.92
N TRP A 20 -2.01 -0.30 -14.42
CA TRP A 20 -2.65 -1.25 -15.33
C TRP A 20 -3.33 -2.44 -14.62
N CYS A 21 -2.67 -3.02 -13.62
CA CYS A 21 -3.16 -4.22 -12.93
C CYS A 21 -3.61 -3.89 -11.51
N ALA A 22 -2.68 -3.48 -10.64
CA ALA A 22 -2.94 -3.32 -9.21
C ALA A 22 -3.91 -2.19 -8.89
N TYR A 23 -3.81 -1.04 -9.56
CA TYR A 23 -4.72 0.08 -9.35
C TYR A 23 -6.13 -0.25 -9.87
N ALA A 24 -6.22 -0.91 -11.03
CA ALA A 24 -7.50 -1.41 -11.55
C ALA A 24 -8.13 -2.46 -10.60
N GLY A 25 -7.31 -3.31 -9.98
CA GLY A 25 -7.77 -4.25 -8.94
C GLY A 25 -8.28 -3.54 -7.69
N ALA A 26 -7.62 -2.45 -7.27
CA ALA A 26 -8.10 -1.61 -6.17
C ALA A 26 -9.43 -0.92 -6.50
N ASP A 27 -9.60 -0.44 -7.73
CA ASP A 27 -10.86 0.12 -8.22
C ASP A 27 -11.97 -0.95 -8.23
N LEU A 28 -11.65 -2.16 -8.68
CA LEU A 28 -12.58 -3.29 -8.68
C LEU A 28 -12.98 -3.71 -7.26
N ALA A 29 -12.07 -3.66 -6.29
CA ALA A 29 -12.39 -3.89 -4.88
C ALA A 29 -13.39 -2.85 -4.35
N GLY A 30 -13.23 -1.59 -4.76
CA GLY A 30 -14.18 -0.51 -4.46
C GLY A 30 -15.55 -0.73 -5.10
N LEU A 31 -15.59 -1.13 -6.38
CA LEU A 31 -16.84 -1.44 -7.10
C LEU A 31 -17.61 -2.60 -6.46
N ASN A 32 -16.89 -3.63 -6.02
CA ASN A 32 -17.48 -4.78 -5.32
C ASN A 32 -17.78 -4.51 -3.84
N ARG A 33 -17.54 -3.28 -3.35
CA ARG A 33 -17.76 -2.86 -1.96
C ARG A 33 -17.04 -3.74 -0.94
N LEU A 34 -15.89 -4.30 -1.33
CA LEU A 34 -15.06 -5.10 -0.43
C LEU A 34 -14.54 -4.20 0.69
N GLN A 35 -14.85 -4.56 1.93
CA GLN A 35 -14.39 -3.82 3.10
C GLN A 35 -12.92 -4.17 3.36
N TYR A 36 -12.11 -3.15 3.53
CA TYR A 36 -10.72 -3.26 3.94
C TYR A 36 -10.42 -2.14 4.94
N PRO A 37 -9.38 -2.29 5.78
CA PRO A 37 -9.05 -1.26 6.76
C PRO A 37 -8.58 0.04 6.09
N ALA A 38 -8.94 1.20 6.64
CA ALA A 38 -8.63 2.53 6.10
C ALA A 38 -7.16 2.96 6.28
N ASN A 39 -6.30 2.02 6.67
CA ASN A 39 -4.91 2.26 7.06
C ASN A 39 -3.94 2.21 5.86
N VAL A 40 -4.42 1.80 4.68
CA VAL A 40 -3.66 1.72 3.43
C VAL A 40 -3.82 3.01 2.62
N ARG A 41 -2.69 3.59 2.18
CA ARG A 41 -2.65 4.74 1.28
C ARG A 41 -2.03 4.35 -0.05
N VAL A 42 -2.82 4.42 -1.11
CA VAL A 42 -2.40 4.01 -2.46
C VAL A 42 -1.70 5.15 -3.19
N ILE A 43 -0.52 4.88 -3.74
CA ILE A 43 0.24 5.75 -4.64
C ILE A 43 0.24 5.09 -6.02
N ARG A 44 -0.37 5.78 -6.99
CA ARG A 44 -0.43 5.31 -8.37
C ARG A 44 0.90 5.56 -9.09
N VAL A 45 1.43 4.52 -9.71
CA VAL A 45 2.61 4.58 -10.59
C VAL A 45 2.29 4.01 -11.96
N PRO A 46 2.93 4.46 -13.06
CA PRO A 46 2.62 3.96 -14.40
C PRO A 46 2.88 2.44 -14.56
N CYS A 47 3.90 1.91 -13.90
CA CYS A 47 4.22 0.49 -13.85
C CYS A 47 5.01 0.18 -12.57
N SER A 48 4.98 -1.07 -12.09
CA SER A 48 5.81 -1.52 -10.97
C SER A 48 7.30 -1.33 -11.23
N GLY A 49 7.74 -1.37 -12.49
CA GLY A 49 9.12 -1.08 -12.89
C GLY A 49 9.58 0.35 -12.58
N ARG A 50 8.67 1.30 -12.30
CA ARG A 50 9.03 2.66 -11.87
C ARG A 50 9.53 2.71 -10.42
N ILE A 51 9.26 1.67 -9.63
CA ILE A 51 9.54 1.63 -8.20
C ILE A 51 11.01 1.32 -7.98
N ASN A 52 11.74 2.32 -7.47
CA ASN A 52 13.11 2.18 -7.01
C ASN A 52 13.09 1.83 -5.50
N PRO A 53 13.97 0.94 -5.01
CA PRO A 53 14.16 0.69 -3.57
C PRO A 53 14.29 1.96 -2.71
N GLN A 54 14.85 3.05 -3.24
CA GLN A 54 14.89 4.34 -2.55
C GLN A 54 13.52 4.91 -2.19
N PHE A 55 12.47 4.64 -2.97
CA PHE A 55 11.11 5.05 -2.62
C PHE A 55 10.57 4.26 -1.43
N VAL A 56 10.89 2.97 -1.36
CA VAL A 56 10.52 2.10 -0.23
C VAL A 56 11.23 2.58 1.04
N LEU A 57 12.54 2.83 0.96
CA LEU A 57 13.32 3.38 2.08
C LEU A 57 12.81 4.74 2.54
N ARG A 58 12.46 5.63 1.60
CA ARG A 58 11.89 6.94 1.92
C ARG A 58 10.52 6.82 2.58
N ALA A 59 9.71 5.83 2.21
CA ALA A 59 8.43 5.58 2.86
C ALA A 59 8.63 5.17 4.33
N PHE A 60 9.57 4.26 4.60
CA PHE A 60 9.93 3.89 5.98
C PHE A 60 10.50 5.08 6.77
N GLN A 61 11.39 5.88 6.17
CA GLN A 61 11.93 7.10 6.81
C GLN A 61 10.84 8.13 7.17
N ARG A 62 9.73 8.16 6.43
CA ARG A 62 8.59 9.03 6.70
C ARG A 62 7.59 8.45 7.72
N GLY A 63 7.90 7.31 8.33
CA GLY A 63 7.07 6.67 9.35
C GLY A 63 5.96 5.79 8.78
N ALA A 64 6.17 5.17 7.62
CA ALA A 64 5.34 4.04 7.19
C ALA A 64 5.75 2.79 8.00
N ASP A 65 4.77 2.07 8.51
CA ASP A 65 4.97 0.81 9.23
C ASP A 65 5.07 -0.38 8.27
N GLY A 66 4.55 -0.21 7.05
CA GLY A 66 4.62 -1.19 5.98
C GLY A 66 4.59 -0.54 4.60
N VAL A 67 5.23 -1.20 3.65
CA VAL A 67 5.20 -0.80 2.24
C VAL A 67 4.76 -1.99 1.40
N LEU A 68 3.71 -1.81 0.60
CA LEU A 68 3.22 -2.76 -0.37
C LEU A 68 3.62 -2.30 -1.77
N VAL A 69 4.14 -3.21 -2.58
CA VAL A 69 4.42 -2.97 -4.01
C VAL A 69 3.67 -4.01 -4.81
N SER A 70 2.75 -3.57 -5.66
CA SER A 70 1.93 -4.44 -6.50
C SER A 70 1.92 -3.95 -7.95
N GLY A 71 2.15 -4.88 -8.86
CA GLY A 71 2.37 -4.67 -10.29
C GLY A 71 1.38 -5.43 -11.15
#